data_AF-A0A7K1TK55-F1
#
_entry.id   AF-A0A7K1TK55-F1
#
_cell.length_a   1.000
_cell.length_b   1.000
_cell.length_c   1.000
_cell.angle_alpha   90.00
_cell.angle_beta   90.00
_cell.angle_gamma   90.00
#
_symmetry.space_group_name_H-M   'P 1'
#
loop_
_entity.id
_entity.type
_entity.pdbx_description
1 polymer ?
#
loop_
_entity_poly.entity_id
_entity_poly.type
_entity_poly.pdbx_seq_one_letter_code
_entity_poly.pdbx_strand_id
1 'polypeptide(L)'
;MLAAYKKALPLLRIPFSLFLMPIFWFGLSALRTPFGWGQAAAAFGILHLLVYPASNGYNSYYDRDEGSIGGLKVPPKVTPQLLHLVRVFDALAVVGSLLLSWQFAALVVVYLLVSKAYSYEGIRLKKYPLLSTAVVVVFQGAFTFLLTQVGVGAGSTQLFEKTNLLLALVSTLFLCGSYPLTQIYQHQEDAQRGDRTLSLRLGIRGTFVFAAGGLLAGALAMGVAYWLRGELRNLLLFVVATGPVVALFTRWTWLAWNNPALANFEWTMRMNKVSSLCLSAAFIAMLVLHFG
;
A
#
# COMPACT_ATOMS: atom_id res chain seq x y z
N MET A 1 10.78 31.66 4.79
CA MET A 1 10.58 30.54 3.83
C MET A 1 10.83 29.16 4.42
N LEU A 2 11.97 28.87 5.07
CA LEU A 2 12.30 27.55 5.61
C LEU A 2 11.27 27.00 6.63
N ALA A 3 10.68 27.87 7.45
CA ALA A 3 9.67 27.46 8.43
C ALA A 3 8.41 26.85 7.80
N ALA A 4 8.02 27.29 6.59
CA ALA A 4 6.86 26.74 5.89
C ALA A 4 7.14 25.33 5.35
N TYR A 5 8.34 25.09 4.81
CA TYR A 5 8.77 23.76 4.39
C TYR A 5 8.89 22.78 5.57
N LYS A 6 9.39 23.22 6.72
CA LYS A 6 9.42 22.40 7.95
C LYS A 6 8.02 21.95 8.39
N LYS A 7 6.99 22.79 8.23
CA LYS A 7 5.58 22.45 8.51
C LYS A 7 4.97 21.53 7.45
N ALA A 8 5.39 21.64 6.20
CA ALA A 8 4.88 20.81 5.10
C ALA A 8 5.47 19.39 5.09
N LEU A 9 6.75 19.24 5.45
CA LEU A 9 7.50 17.99 5.33
C LEU A 9 6.80 16.78 6.00
N PRO A 10 6.21 16.88 7.20
CA PRO A 10 5.50 15.76 7.81
C PRO A 10 4.33 15.23 6.97
N LEU A 11 3.64 16.09 6.19
CA LEU A 11 2.47 15.73 5.38
C LEU A 11 2.82 14.84 4.18
N LEU A 12 4.10 14.74 3.81
CA LEU A 12 4.58 13.73 2.88
C LEU A 12 4.55 12.31 3.48
N ARG A 13 4.45 12.20 4.82
CA ARG A 13 4.31 10.92 5.53
C ARG A 13 5.37 9.88 5.13
N ILE A 14 6.64 10.31 4.99
CA ILE A 14 7.75 9.43 4.60
C ILE A 14 7.85 8.17 5.49
N PRO A 15 7.72 8.26 6.83
CA PRO A 15 7.74 7.06 7.68
C PRO A 15 6.54 6.12 7.43
N PHE A 16 5.41 6.63 6.96
CA PHE A 16 4.24 5.81 6.63
C PHE A 16 4.51 4.94 5.40
N SER A 17 5.38 5.36 4.47
CA SER A 17 5.80 4.56 3.32
C SER A 17 6.37 3.20 3.74
N LEU A 18 6.95 3.09 4.94
CA LEU A 18 7.48 1.82 5.46
C LEU A 18 6.37 0.74 5.57
N PHE A 19 5.12 1.15 5.79
CA PHE A 19 3.99 0.21 5.84
C PHE A 19 3.61 -0.36 4.46
N LEU A 20 4.15 0.19 3.37
CA LEU A 20 3.90 -0.24 1.99
C LEU A 20 4.97 -1.22 1.47
N MET A 21 6.06 -1.42 2.20
CA MET A 21 7.14 -2.35 1.85
C MET A 21 6.73 -3.80 1.56
N PRO A 22 5.71 -4.40 2.23
CA PRO A 22 5.40 -5.81 2.00
C PRO A 22 5.17 -6.15 0.53
N ILE A 23 4.52 -5.28 -0.23
CA ILE A 23 4.20 -5.53 -1.64
C ILE A 23 5.47 -5.48 -2.49
N PHE A 24 6.41 -4.60 -2.15
CA PHE A 24 7.72 -4.54 -2.80
C PHE A 24 8.50 -5.84 -2.57
N TRP A 25 8.63 -6.27 -1.31
CA TRP A 25 9.31 -7.53 -1.00
C TRP A 25 8.60 -8.74 -1.61
N PHE A 26 7.27 -8.72 -1.64
CA PHE A 26 6.49 -9.77 -2.27
C PHE A 26 6.79 -9.88 -3.77
N GLY A 27 6.77 -8.74 -4.48
CA GLY A 27 7.12 -8.67 -5.90
C GLY A 27 8.50 -9.25 -6.21
N LEU A 28 9.50 -8.93 -5.39
CA LEU A 28 10.85 -9.49 -5.52
C LEU A 28 10.91 -10.98 -5.20
N SER A 29 10.32 -11.41 -4.08
CA SER A 29 10.31 -12.81 -3.64
C SER A 29 9.61 -13.76 -4.60
N ALA A 30 8.73 -13.22 -5.46
CA ALA A 30 8.01 -13.99 -6.47
C ALA A 30 8.86 -14.30 -7.72
N LEU A 31 9.95 -13.55 -7.97
CA LEU A 31 10.85 -13.80 -9.09
C LEU A 31 11.63 -15.09 -8.89
N ARG A 32 11.68 -15.93 -9.93
CA ARG A 32 12.40 -17.21 -9.88
C ARG A 32 13.84 -17.12 -10.37
N THR A 33 14.20 -16.05 -11.08
CA THR A 33 15.57 -15.83 -11.55
C THR A 33 16.22 -14.70 -10.77
N PRO A 34 17.56 -14.71 -10.66
CA PRO A 34 18.29 -13.62 -10.03
C PRO A 34 17.99 -12.27 -10.69
N PHE A 35 18.07 -11.21 -9.90
CA PHE A 35 17.94 -9.83 -10.32
C PHE A 35 19.05 -9.00 -9.67
N GLY A 36 19.28 -7.78 -10.18
CA GLY A 36 20.32 -6.92 -9.64
C GLY A 36 19.86 -6.17 -8.38
N TRP A 37 20.57 -6.40 -7.27
CA TRP A 37 20.30 -5.73 -5.99
C TRP A 37 20.44 -4.20 -6.05
N GLY A 38 21.28 -3.69 -6.95
CA GLY A 38 21.40 -2.25 -7.21
C GLY A 38 20.11 -1.66 -7.77
N GLN A 39 19.50 -2.30 -8.78
CA GLN A 39 18.19 -1.90 -9.29
C GLN A 39 17.10 -2.05 -8.22
N ALA A 40 17.13 -3.11 -7.42
CA ALA A 40 16.17 -3.30 -6.33
C ALA A 40 16.26 -2.18 -5.29
N ALA A 41 17.45 -1.81 -4.84
CA ALA A 41 17.65 -0.71 -3.90
C ALA A 41 17.20 0.65 -4.49
N ALA A 42 17.51 0.90 -5.76
CA ALA A 42 17.07 2.11 -6.45
C ALA A 42 15.54 2.16 -6.61
N ALA A 43 14.90 1.08 -7.06
CA ALA A 43 13.44 0.98 -7.17
C ALA A 43 12.77 1.15 -5.80
N PHE A 44 13.33 0.54 -4.75
CA PHE A 44 12.86 0.72 -3.38
C PHE A 44 12.92 2.18 -2.96
N GLY A 45 14.06 2.85 -3.16
CA GLY A 45 14.26 4.26 -2.83
C GLY A 45 13.29 5.17 -3.60
N ILE A 46 13.13 4.96 -4.90
CA ILE A 46 12.19 5.70 -5.74
C ILE A 46 10.77 5.56 -5.20
N LEU A 47 10.31 4.34 -4.92
CA LEU A 47 8.94 4.12 -4.45
C LEU A 47 8.71 4.69 -3.05
N HIS A 48 9.58 4.37 -2.09
CA HIS A 48 9.33 4.62 -0.67
C HIS A 48 9.73 6.03 -0.22
N LEU A 49 10.73 6.63 -0.87
CA LEU A 49 11.23 7.96 -0.52
C LEU A 49 10.70 9.06 -1.45
N LEU A 50 10.22 8.72 -2.66
CA LEU A 50 9.75 9.72 -3.63
C LEU A 50 8.27 9.53 -4.00
N VAL A 51 7.89 8.40 -4.61
CA VAL A 51 6.54 8.18 -5.15
C VAL A 51 5.47 8.20 -4.06
N TYR A 52 5.58 7.32 -3.05
CA TYR A 52 4.57 7.27 -1.98
C TYR A 52 4.52 8.58 -1.18
N PRO A 53 5.66 9.22 -0.83
CA PRO A 53 5.64 10.53 -0.21
C PRO A 53 4.96 11.62 -1.05
N ALA A 54 5.22 11.68 -2.35
CA ALA A 54 4.57 12.62 -3.26
C ALA A 54 3.04 12.40 -3.29
N SER A 55 2.61 11.14 -3.44
CA SER A 55 1.20 10.74 -3.38
C SER A 55 0.53 11.14 -2.07
N ASN A 56 1.18 10.87 -0.93
CA ASN A 56 0.69 11.21 0.40
C ASN A 56 0.59 12.71 0.64
N GLY A 57 1.59 13.47 0.17
CA GLY A 57 1.62 14.93 0.26
C GLY A 57 0.55 15.57 -0.62
N TYR A 58 0.36 15.07 -1.84
CA TYR A 58 -0.68 15.54 -2.74
C TYR A 58 -2.07 15.29 -2.14
N ASN A 59 -2.31 14.09 -1.62
CA ASN A 59 -3.53 13.76 -0.91
C ASN A 59 -3.78 14.71 0.28
N SER A 60 -2.79 14.91 1.15
CA SER A 60 -2.91 15.81 2.31
C SER A 60 -3.22 17.26 1.89
N TYR A 61 -2.65 17.72 0.76
CA TYR A 61 -2.85 19.08 0.27
C TYR A 61 -4.32 19.38 -0.12
N TYR A 62 -4.97 18.41 -0.77
CA TYR A 62 -6.36 18.54 -1.22
C TYR A 62 -7.37 18.20 -0.13
N ASP A 63 -7.05 17.24 0.74
CA ASP A 63 -7.98 16.79 1.77
C ASP A 63 -8.04 17.75 2.96
N ARG A 64 -6.91 18.41 3.26
CA ARG A 64 -6.77 19.40 4.34
C ARG A 64 -7.33 18.89 5.68
N ASP A 65 -7.09 17.60 5.95
CA ASP A 65 -7.57 16.93 7.15
C ASP A 65 -7.14 17.67 8.42
N GLU A 66 -8.09 17.83 9.35
CA GLU A 66 -7.83 18.33 10.70
C GLU A 66 -7.75 17.17 11.70
N GLY A 67 -8.41 16.05 11.40
CA GLY A 67 -8.33 14.81 12.15
C GLY A 67 -7.08 14.00 11.82
N SER A 68 -6.92 12.87 12.50
CA SER A 68 -5.79 11.97 12.26
C SER A 68 -5.80 11.43 10.83
N ILE A 69 -4.62 11.27 10.23
CA ILE A 69 -4.40 10.64 8.92
C ILE A 69 -3.31 9.57 9.03
N GLY A 70 -3.19 8.68 8.05
CA GLY A 70 -2.21 7.59 8.10
C GLY A 70 -0.81 8.06 8.54
N GLY A 71 -0.32 7.55 9.67
CA GLY A 71 0.99 7.89 10.24
C GLY A 71 1.07 9.21 11.02
N LEU A 72 0.04 10.05 11.01
CA LEU A 72 -0.01 11.32 11.76
C LEU A 72 -1.30 11.45 12.57
N LYS A 73 -1.17 11.37 13.90
CA LYS A 73 -2.32 11.53 14.81
C LYS A 73 -2.88 12.96 14.79
N VAL A 74 -1.99 13.95 14.66
CA VAL A 74 -2.36 15.38 14.57
C VAL A 74 -1.58 15.96 13.39
N PRO A 75 -2.14 15.97 12.17
CA PRO A 75 -1.45 16.52 11.02
C PRO A 75 -1.26 18.04 11.17
N PRO A 76 -0.11 18.60 10.75
CA PRO A 76 0.05 20.03 10.69
C PRO A 76 -0.82 20.64 9.58
N LYS A 77 -1.17 21.93 9.71
CA LYS A 77 -1.92 22.63 8.67
C LYS A 77 -1.17 22.65 7.35
N VAL A 78 -1.90 22.37 6.27
CA VAL A 78 -1.39 22.42 4.90
C VAL A 78 -0.86 23.81 4.55
N THR A 79 0.26 23.84 3.82
CA THR A 79 0.84 25.07 3.27
C THR A 79 1.08 24.90 1.77
N PRO A 80 1.09 26.00 0.97
CA PRO A 80 1.41 25.93 -0.46
C PRO A 80 2.74 25.25 -0.79
N GLN A 81 3.71 25.33 0.12
CA GLN A 81 5.03 24.71 -0.01
C GLN A 81 4.97 23.19 -0.10
N LEU A 82 3.90 22.55 0.40
CA LEU A 82 3.70 21.11 0.23
C LEU A 82 3.62 20.74 -1.26
N LEU A 83 2.93 21.55 -2.07
CA LEU A 83 2.80 21.29 -3.51
C LEU A 83 4.13 21.48 -4.24
N HIS A 84 4.99 22.38 -3.77
CA HIS A 84 6.36 22.50 -4.29
C HIS A 84 7.16 21.22 -4.02
N LEU A 85 7.10 20.70 -2.79
CA LEU A 85 7.76 19.44 -2.44
C LEU A 85 7.24 18.28 -3.29
N VAL A 86 5.91 18.14 -3.41
CA VAL A 86 5.30 17.09 -4.23
C VAL A 86 5.81 17.13 -5.67
N ARG A 87 5.85 18.31 -6.30
CA ARG A 87 6.37 18.45 -7.68
C ARG A 87 7.84 18.07 -7.80
N VAL A 88 8.66 18.43 -6.82
CA VAL A 88 10.08 18.03 -6.78
C VAL A 88 10.20 16.51 -6.64
N PHE A 89 9.45 15.89 -5.71
CA PHE A 89 9.44 14.44 -5.54
C PHE A 89 8.95 13.70 -6.80
N ASP A 90 7.91 14.19 -7.46
CA ASP A 90 7.42 13.65 -8.73
C ASP A 90 8.52 13.69 -9.81
N ALA A 91 9.17 14.84 -9.98
CA ALA A 91 10.22 15.01 -10.97
C ALA A 91 11.41 14.07 -10.69
N LEU A 92 11.86 14.01 -9.44
CA LEU A 92 12.93 13.11 -9.02
C LEU A 92 12.54 11.64 -9.18
N ALA A 93 11.29 11.27 -8.90
CA ALA A 93 10.80 9.91 -9.07
C ALA A 93 10.83 9.49 -10.55
N VAL A 94 10.33 10.34 -11.44
CA VAL A 94 10.29 10.04 -12.89
C VAL A 94 11.70 10.00 -13.47
N VAL A 95 12.55 10.99 -13.17
CA VAL A 95 13.94 11.02 -13.64
C VAL A 95 14.73 9.84 -13.08
N GLY A 96 14.62 9.56 -11.79
CA GLY A 96 15.26 8.39 -11.17
C GLY A 96 14.78 7.07 -11.76
N SER A 97 13.50 6.97 -12.13
CA SER A 97 12.95 5.78 -12.78
C SER A 97 13.49 5.58 -14.21
N LEU A 98 13.72 6.66 -14.96
CA LEU A 98 14.30 6.61 -16.30
C LEU A 98 15.73 6.06 -16.29
N LEU A 99 16.47 6.26 -15.18
CA LEU A 99 17.81 5.69 -14.99
C LEU A 99 17.78 4.17 -14.82
N LEU A 100 16.65 3.57 -14.44
CA LEU A 100 16.47 2.12 -14.38
C LEU A 100 15.99 1.56 -15.72
N SER A 101 14.86 2.06 -16.22
CA SER A 101 14.33 1.74 -17.55
C SER A 101 13.18 2.66 -17.94
N TRP A 102 12.91 2.79 -19.25
CA TRP A 102 11.77 3.56 -19.72
C TRP A 102 10.43 2.91 -19.32
N GLN A 103 10.36 1.57 -19.25
CA GLN A 103 9.18 0.83 -18.84
C GLN A 103 8.84 1.11 -17.37
N PHE A 104 9.84 1.07 -16.48
CA PHE A 104 9.64 1.40 -15.07
C PHE A 104 9.19 2.85 -14.90
N ALA A 105 9.82 3.80 -15.61
CA ALA A 105 9.41 5.19 -15.60
C ALA A 105 7.97 5.40 -16.08
N ALA A 106 7.56 4.74 -17.16
CA ALA A 106 6.19 4.81 -17.66
C ALA A 106 5.18 4.33 -16.62
N LEU A 107 5.45 3.20 -15.96
CA LEU A 107 4.58 2.69 -14.89
C LEU A 107 4.55 3.61 -13.66
N VAL A 108 5.68 4.22 -13.28
CA VAL A 108 5.73 5.23 -12.21
C VAL A 108 4.90 6.46 -12.57
N VAL A 109 4.97 6.94 -13.81
CA VAL A 109 4.12 8.06 -14.28
C VAL A 109 2.64 7.69 -14.17
N VAL A 110 2.25 6.50 -14.63
CA VAL A 110 0.86 6.03 -14.50
C VAL A 110 0.43 5.99 -13.02
N TYR A 111 1.25 5.44 -12.14
CA TYR A 111 0.97 5.42 -10.70
C TYR A 111 0.74 6.83 -10.14
N LEU A 112 1.64 7.77 -10.45
CA LEU A 112 1.54 9.16 -9.99
C LEU A 112 0.29 9.85 -10.52
N LEU A 113 -0.06 9.64 -11.80
CA LEU A 113 -1.27 10.21 -12.41
C LEU A 113 -2.54 9.67 -11.74
N VAL A 114 -2.62 8.36 -11.51
CA VAL A 114 -3.76 7.73 -10.83
C VAL A 114 -3.87 8.23 -9.39
N SER A 115 -2.74 8.30 -8.67
CA SER A 115 -2.71 8.85 -7.32
C SER A 115 -3.15 10.30 -7.25
N LYS A 116 -2.87 11.12 -8.27
CA LYS A 116 -3.33 12.51 -8.35
C LYS A 116 -4.82 12.59 -8.66
N ALA A 117 -5.30 11.82 -9.65
CA ALA A 117 -6.71 11.73 -10.00
C ALA A 117 -7.59 11.29 -8.80
N TYR A 118 -7.02 10.50 -7.89
CA TYR A 118 -7.68 10.10 -6.65
C TYR A 118 -8.08 11.29 -5.75
N SER A 119 -7.23 12.32 -5.64
CA SER A 119 -7.44 13.45 -4.70
C SER A 119 -7.80 14.78 -5.37
N TYR A 120 -7.44 14.97 -6.65
CA TYR A 120 -7.65 16.23 -7.37
C TYR A 120 -9.13 16.60 -7.47
N GLU A 121 -9.51 17.82 -7.07
CA GLU A 121 -10.91 18.29 -7.00
C GLU A 121 -11.71 18.10 -8.30
N GLY A 122 -11.06 18.24 -9.47
CA GLY A 122 -11.74 18.07 -10.75
C GLY A 122 -12.14 16.63 -11.11
N ILE A 123 -11.57 15.63 -10.42
CA ILE A 123 -11.87 14.19 -10.66
C ILE A 123 -12.37 13.53 -9.37
N ARG A 124 -11.56 13.63 -8.30
CA ARG A 124 -11.81 13.14 -6.92
C ARG A 124 -12.42 11.74 -6.88
N LEU A 125 -11.68 10.75 -7.39
CA LEU A 125 -12.16 9.35 -7.47
C LEU A 125 -12.68 8.83 -6.13
N LYS A 126 -12.09 9.26 -5.00
CA LYS A 126 -12.48 8.86 -3.64
C LYS A 126 -13.94 9.14 -3.26
N LYS A 127 -14.64 10.01 -4.01
CA LYS A 127 -16.08 10.21 -3.89
C LYS A 127 -16.89 8.95 -4.23
N TYR A 128 -16.35 8.05 -5.04
CA TYR A 128 -17.00 6.83 -5.51
C TYR A 128 -16.45 5.60 -4.76
N PRO A 129 -17.20 4.99 -3.82
CA PRO A 129 -16.66 3.97 -2.91
C PRO A 129 -16.08 2.76 -3.62
N LEU A 130 -16.83 2.19 -4.55
CA LEU A 130 -16.43 0.96 -5.24
C LEU A 130 -15.31 1.23 -6.25
N LEU A 131 -15.45 2.29 -7.06
CA LEU A 131 -14.44 2.66 -8.04
C LEU A 131 -13.12 3.07 -7.38
N SER A 132 -13.17 3.90 -6.34
CA SER A 132 -11.97 4.31 -5.60
C SER A 132 -11.29 3.12 -4.93
N THR A 133 -12.07 2.21 -4.32
CA THR A 133 -11.53 0.98 -3.74
C THR A 133 -10.86 0.14 -4.82
N ALA A 134 -11.55 -0.14 -5.93
CA ALA A 134 -10.99 -0.94 -7.03
C ALA A 134 -9.70 -0.34 -7.58
N VAL A 135 -9.67 0.97 -7.82
CA VAL A 135 -8.46 1.68 -8.27
C VAL A 135 -7.34 1.52 -7.26
N VAL A 136 -7.59 1.79 -5.97
CA VAL A 136 -6.54 1.71 -4.95
C VAL A 136 -6.00 0.30 -4.80
N VAL A 137 -6.86 -0.72 -4.71
CA VAL A 137 -6.43 -2.09 -4.45
C VAL A 137 -5.69 -2.70 -5.65
N VAL A 138 -6.05 -2.32 -6.88
CA VAL A 138 -5.33 -2.76 -8.09
C VAL A 138 -4.00 -2.03 -8.22
N PHE A 139 -3.98 -0.70 -8.04
CA PHE A 139 -2.75 0.09 -8.22
C PHE A 139 -1.74 -0.12 -7.09
N GLN A 140 -2.19 -0.23 -5.84
CA GLN A 140 -1.33 -0.59 -4.72
C GLN A 140 -1.02 -2.09 -4.67
N GLY A 141 -1.92 -2.97 -5.15
CA GLY A 141 -1.71 -4.41 -5.21
C GLY A 141 -0.95 -4.85 -6.47
N ALA A 142 -1.66 -5.51 -7.39
CA ALA A 142 -1.08 -6.14 -8.58
C ALA A 142 -0.18 -5.22 -9.40
N PHE A 143 -0.57 -3.95 -9.60
CA PHE A 143 0.24 -3.01 -10.37
C PHE A 143 1.58 -2.73 -9.68
N THR A 144 1.59 -2.46 -8.37
CA THR A 144 2.83 -2.19 -7.62
C THR A 144 3.71 -3.45 -7.52
N PHE A 145 3.10 -4.62 -7.39
CA PHE A 145 3.79 -5.91 -7.44
C PHE A 145 4.55 -6.07 -8.77
N LEU A 146 3.88 -5.86 -9.91
CA LEU A 146 4.51 -5.97 -11.23
C LEU A 146 5.48 -4.80 -11.51
N LEU A 147 5.15 -3.58 -11.09
CA LEU A 147 6.02 -2.40 -11.16
C LEU A 147 7.37 -2.68 -10.48
N THR A 148 7.35 -3.35 -9.32
CA THR A 148 8.57 -3.75 -8.60
C THR A 148 9.43 -4.70 -9.44
N GLN A 149 8.80 -5.70 -10.07
CA GLN A 149 9.49 -6.68 -10.92
C GLN A 149 10.08 -6.02 -12.19
N VAL A 150 9.35 -5.10 -12.81
CA VAL A 150 9.85 -4.29 -13.95
C VAL A 150 11.03 -3.42 -13.51
N GLY A 151 10.97 -2.85 -12.30
CA GLY A 151 12.04 -2.02 -11.74
C GLY A 151 13.37 -2.75 -11.56
N VAL A 152 13.35 -4.08 -11.41
CA VAL A 152 14.55 -4.92 -11.33
C VAL A 152 14.89 -5.66 -12.63
N GLY A 153 14.21 -5.31 -13.73
CA GLY A 153 14.50 -5.83 -15.07
C GLY A 153 13.90 -7.19 -15.38
N ALA A 154 12.84 -7.62 -14.68
CA ALA A 154 12.15 -8.87 -15.01
C ALA A 154 11.62 -8.85 -16.45
N GLY A 155 11.89 -9.92 -17.20
CA GLY A 155 11.46 -10.05 -18.60
C GLY A 155 9.98 -10.41 -18.74
N SER A 156 9.40 -10.14 -19.92
CA SER A 156 7.98 -10.38 -20.21
C SER A 156 7.51 -11.80 -19.88
N THR A 157 8.32 -12.82 -20.18
CA THR A 157 7.99 -14.23 -19.87
C THR A 157 7.73 -14.46 -18.39
N GLN A 158 8.48 -13.80 -17.51
CA GLN A 158 8.29 -13.94 -16.06
C GLN A 158 7.11 -13.11 -15.56
N LEU A 159 6.97 -11.88 -16.07
CA LEU A 159 5.89 -10.97 -15.70
C LEU A 159 4.52 -11.59 -16.00
N PHE A 160 4.36 -12.19 -17.18
CA PHE A 160 3.11 -12.78 -17.65
C PHE A 160 2.98 -14.28 -17.35
N GLU A 161 3.89 -14.84 -16.55
CA GLU A 161 3.75 -16.22 -16.07
C GLU A 161 2.48 -16.32 -15.21
N LYS A 162 1.68 -17.38 -15.41
CA LYS A 162 0.33 -17.51 -14.82
C LYS A 162 0.36 -17.48 -13.29
N THR A 163 1.31 -18.18 -12.67
CA THR A 163 1.43 -18.19 -11.21
C THR A 163 1.97 -16.86 -10.66
N ASN A 164 2.81 -16.14 -11.40
CA ASN A 164 3.23 -14.78 -11.06
C ASN A 164 2.06 -13.79 -11.11
N LEU A 165 1.21 -13.84 -12.14
CA LEU A 165 -0.01 -13.05 -12.22
C LEU A 165 -1.01 -13.40 -11.12
N LEU A 166 -1.07 -14.67 -10.70
CA LEU A 166 -1.86 -15.08 -9.55
C LEU A 166 -1.33 -14.46 -8.24
N LEU A 167 -0.01 -14.38 -8.05
CA LEU A 167 0.58 -13.66 -6.90
C LEU A 167 0.35 -12.14 -6.96
N ALA A 168 0.32 -11.55 -8.16
CA ALA A 168 -0.10 -10.16 -8.34
C ALA A 168 -1.57 -9.97 -7.91
N LEU A 169 -2.47 -10.90 -8.28
CA LEU A 169 -3.86 -10.91 -7.82
C LEU A 169 -3.95 -11.07 -6.30
N VAL A 170 -3.14 -11.94 -5.69
CA VAL A 170 -3.05 -12.09 -4.23
C VAL A 170 -2.76 -10.75 -3.55
N SER A 171 -1.83 -9.97 -4.11
CA SER A 171 -1.53 -8.61 -3.59
C SER A 171 -2.78 -7.74 -3.60
N THR A 172 -3.54 -7.72 -4.70
CA THR A 172 -4.81 -6.99 -4.81
C THR A 172 -5.86 -7.47 -3.81
N LEU A 173 -5.98 -8.79 -3.59
CA LEU A 173 -6.95 -9.36 -2.65
C LEU A 173 -6.63 -9.01 -1.20
N PHE A 174 -5.35 -9.07 -0.81
CA PHE A 174 -4.94 -8.60 0.51
C PHE A 174 -5.24 -7.12 0.70
N LEU A 175 -4.98 -6.29 -0.31
CA LEU A 175 -5.30 -4.86 -0.25
C LEU A 175 -6.81 -4.62 -0.24
N CYS A 176 -7.60 -5.44 -0.95
CA CYS A 176 -9.05 -5.41 -0.87
C CYS A 176 -9.54 -5.61 0.56
N GLY A 177 -8.95 -6.56 1.29
CA GLY A 177 -9.26 -6.76 2.70
C GLY A 177 -8.74 -5.64 3.61
N SER A 178 -7.48 -5.23 3.46
CA SER A 178 -6.83 -4.32 4.40
C SER A 178 -7.15 -2.84 4.18
N TYR A 179 -7.41 -2.42 2.95
CA TYR A 179 -7.60 -1.00 2.62
C TYR A 179 -8.80 -0.37 3.35
N PRO A 180 -9.99 -0.98 3.40
CA PRO A 180 -11.13 -0.42 4.15
C PRO A 180 -10.87 -0.28 5.66
N LEU A 181 -10.00 -1.11 6.24
CA LEU A 181 -9.59 -0.98 7.65
C LEU A 181 -8.76 0.29 7.89
N THR A 182 -8.05 0.77 6.85
CA THR A 182 -7.27 2.01 6.96
C THR A 182 -8.15 3.25 7.04
N GLN A 183 -9.41 3.15 6.62
CA GLN A 183 -10.41 4.23 6.63
C GLN A 183 -11.33 4.18 7.85
N ILE A 184 -11.29 3.10 8.64
CA ILE A 184 -12.33 2.80 9.64
C ILE A 184 -12.46 3.86 10.74
N TYR A 185 -11.37 4.54 11.06
CA TYR A 185 -11.34 5.59 12.08
C TYR A 185 -11.67 6.99 11.53
N GLN A 186 -11.82 7.14 10.20
CA GLN A 186 -12.05 8.43 9.53
C GLN A 186 -13.50 8.65 9.12
N HIS A 187 -14.44 7.78 9.55
CA HIS A 187 -15.85 7.82 9.11
C HIS A 187 -16.51 9.19 9.27
N GLN A 188 -16.30 9.86 10.40
CA GLN A 188 -16.89 11.17 10.67
C GLN A 188 -16.32 12.25 9.75
N GLU A 189 -15.00 12.30 9.58
CA GLU A 189 -14.32 13.30 8.76
C GLU A 189 -14.62 13.10 7.27
N ASP A 190 -14.62 11.85 6.80
CA ASP A 190 -15.02 11.48 5.45
C ASP A 190 -16.45 11.95 5.14
N ALA A 191 -17.38 11.70 6.07
CA ALA A 191 -18.78 12.11 5.92
C ALA A 191 -18.92 13.64 5.86
N GLN A 192 -18.20 14.39 6.69
CA GLN A 192 -18.21 15.86 6.68
C GLN A 192 -17.70 16.45 5.37
N ARG A 193 -16.74 15.80 4.71
CA ARG A 193 -16.24 16.19 3.38
C ARG A 193 -17.15 15.78 2.22
N GLY A 194 -18.19 14.99 2.48
CA GLY A 194 -19.06 14.40 1.46
C GLY A 194 -18.42 13.23 0.69
N ASP A 195 -17.29 12.70 1.18
CA ASP A 195 -16.68 11.49 0.64
C ASP A 195 -17.51 10.27 1.10
N ARG A 196 -17.69 9.29 0.23
CA ARG A 196 -18.44 8.06 0.55
C ARG A 196 -17.50 6.87 0.41
N THR A 197 -16.59 6.70 1.37
CA THR A 197 -15.64 5.57 1.37
C THR A 197 -16.36 4.23 1.56
N LEU A 198 -15.72 3.13 1.15
CA LEU A 198 -16.32 1.80 1.29
C LEU A 198 -16.52 1.45 2.77
N SER A 199 -15.52 1.76 3.60
CA SER A 199 -15.58 1.57 5.05
C SER A 199 -16.77 2.30 5.68
N LEU A 200 -16.98 3.56 5.30
CA LEU A 200 -18.12 4.36 5.77
C LEU A 200 -19.47 3.73 5.36
N ARG A 201 -19.59 3.20 4.15
CA ARG A 201 -20.82 2.55 3.68
C ARG A 201 -21.11 1.22 4.38
N LEU A 202 -20.08 0.44 4.68
CA LEU A 202 -20.21 -0.83 5.38
C LEU A 202 -20.42 -0.65 6.88
N GLY A 203 -20.06 0.51 7.42
CA GLY A 203 -19.94 0.76 8.86
C GLY A 203 -18.81 -0.06 9.48
N ILE A 204 -18.59 0.11 10.78
CA ILE A 204 -17.47 -0.54 11.50
C ILE A 204 -17.54 -2.06 11.38
N ARG A 205 -18.70 -2.67 11.70
CA ARG A 205 -18.84 -4.14 11.69
C ARG A 205 -18.71 -4.73 10.28
N GLY A 206 -19.38 -4.14 9.30
CA GLY A 206 -19.31 -4.59 7.91
C GLY A 206 -17.89 -4.45 7.34
N THR A 207 -17.14 -3.43 7.74
CA THR A 207 -15.73 -3.26 7.34
C THR A 207 -14.87 -4.43 7.80
N PHE A 208 -15.02 -4.88 9.05
CA PHE A 208 -14.29 -6.07 9.54
C PHE A 208 -14.69 -7.35 8.82
N VAL A 209 -15.98 -7.56 8.54
CA VAL A 209 -16.45 -8.74 7.80
C VAL A 209 -15.91 -8.75 6.38
N PHE A 210 -15.99 -7.62 5.69
CA PHE A 210 -15.43 -7.46 4.35
C PHE A 210 -13.92 -7.69 4.33
N ALA A 211 -13.21 -7.13 5.31
CA ALA A 211 -11.77 -7.31 5.47
C ALA A 211 -11.41 -8.79 5.66
N ALA A 212 -12.13 -9.50 6.55
CA ALA A 212 -11.92 -10.92 6.77
C ALA A 212 -12.11 -11.74 5.48
N GLY A 213 -13.16 -11.46 4.71
CA GLY A 213 -13.43 -12.10 3.42
C GLY A 213 -12.31 -11.87 2.40
N GLY A 214 -11.87 -10.62 2.23
CA GLY A 214 -10.78 -10.27 1.29
C GLY A 214 -9.45 -10.88 1.69
N LEU A 215 -9.09 -10.84 2.98
CA LEU A 215 -7.87 -11.44 3.52
C LEU A 215 -7.89 -12.97 3.38
N LEU A 216 -9.01 -13.63 3.65
CA LEU A 216 -9.16 -15.07 3.48
C LEU A 216 -9.05 -15.47 2.00
N ALA A 217 -9.72 -14.75 1.10
CA ALA A 217 -9.61 -14.97 -0.34
C ALA A 217 -8.16 -14.81 -0.83
N GLY A 218 -7.45 -13.78 -0.36
CA GLY A 218 -6.02 -13.59 -0.64
C GLY A 218 -5.16 -14.74 -0.13
N ALA A 219 -5.40 -15.21 1.11
CA ALA A 219 -4.66 -16.32 1.70
C ALA A 219 -4.90 -17.66 0.97
N LEU A 220 -6.14 -17.94 0.56
CA LEU A 220 -6.48 -19.12 -0.24
C LEU A 220 -5.83 -19.05 -1.62
N ALA A 221 -5.91 -17.90 -2.31
CA ALA A 221 -5.26 -17.70 -3.60
C ALA A 221 -3.73 -17.82 -3.50
N MET A 222 -3.12 -17.34 -2.40
CA MET A 222 -1.70 -17.52 -2.11
C MET A 222 -1.35 -19.01 -1.92
N GLY A 223 -2.18 -19.75 -1.20
CA GLY A 223 -2.03 -21.19 -1.03
C GLY A 223 -2.05 -21.95 -2.35
N VAL A 224 -3.02 -21.63 -3.22
CA VAL A 224 -3.11 -22.19 -4.57
C VAL A 224 -1.89 -21.82 -5.40
N ALA A 225 -1.46 -20.55 -5.37
CA ALA A 225 -0.30 -20.09 -6.12
C ALA A 225 0.98 -20.85 -5.73
N TYR A 226 1.30 -20.92 -4.44
CA TYR A 226 2.50 -21.62 -3.99
C TYR A 226 2.42 -23.13 -4.18
N TRP A 227 1.23 -23.74 -4.09
CA TRP A 227 1.05 -25.14 -4.43
C TRP A 227 1.34 -25.41 -5.91
N LEU A 228 0.76 -24.62 -6.82
CA LEU A 228 1.03 -24.70 -8.27
C LEU A 228 2.51 -24.44 -8.61
N ARG A 229 3.18 -23.63 -7.79
CA ARG A 229 4.60 -23.32 -7.93
C ARG A 229 5.52 -24.39 -7.35
N GLY A 230 5.02 -25.36 -6.60
CA GLY A 230 5.84 -26.33 -5.84
C GLY A 230 6.59 -25.70 -4.66
N GLU A 231 6.16 -24.53 -4.19
CA GLU A 231 6.87 -23.70 -3.21
C GLU A 231 6.23 -23.82 -1.81
N LEU A 232 6.01 -25.04 -1.33
CA LEU A 232 5.33 -25.29 -0.04
C LEU A 232 6.06 -24.63 1.14
N ARG A 233 7.39 -24.50 1.07
CA ARG A 233 8.19 -23.78 2.06
C ARG A 233 7.78 -22.30 2.17
N ASN A 234 7.52 -21.63 1.05
CA ASN A 234 7.07 -20.24 1.03
C ASN A 234 5.67 -20.11 1.65
N LEU A 235 4.78 -21.07 1.38
CA LEU A 235 3.46 -21.12 2.02
C LEU A 235 3.57 -21.27 3.54
N LEU A 236 4.45 -22.16 4.04
CA LEU A 236 4.66 -22.34 5.48
C LEU A 236 5.21 -21.07 6.14
N LEU A 237 6.20 -20.43 5.52
CA LEU A 237 6.74 -19.14 6.00
C LEU A 237 5.65 -18.07 6.07
N PHE A 238 4.79 -17.97 5.04
CA PHE A 238 3.66 -17.05 5.04
C PHE A 238 2.69 -17.33 6.19
N VAL A 239 2.26 -18.58 6.39
CA VAL A 239 1.31 -18.96 7.44
C VAL A 239 1.88 -18.65 8.83
N VAL A 240 3.13 -19.03 9.10
CA VAL A 240 3.77 -18.75 10.39
C VAL A 240 3.91 -17.25 10.63
N ALA A 241 4.39 -16.50 9.64
CA ALA A 241 4.61 -15.07 9.78
C ALA A 241 3.29 -14.27 9.92
N THR A 242 2.19 -14.75 9.33
CA THR A 242 0.88 -14.09 9.43
C THR A 242 0.10 -14.43 10.70
N GLY A 243 0.53 -15.42 11.50
CA GLY A 243 -0.10 -15.77 12.77
C GLY A 243 -0.34 -14.58 13.71
N PRO A 244 0.68 -13.74 14.01
CA PRO A 244 0.51 -12.52 14.81
C PRO A 244 -0.47 -11.50 14.21
N VAL A 245 -0.50 -11.40 12.87
CA VAL A 245 -1.40 -10.51 12.12
C VAL A 245 -2.85 -10.96 12.31
N VAL A 246 -3.12 -12.25 12.13
CA VAL A 246 -4.45 -12.85 12.31
C VAL A 246 -4.90 -12.70 13.77
N ALA A 247 -4.05 -13.03 14.74
CA ALA A 247 -4.37 -12.88 16.16
C ALA A 247 -4.71 -11.43 16.53
N LEU A 248 -3.94 -10.46 16.02
CA LEU A 248 -4.21 -9.04 16.25
C LEU A 248 -5.51 -8.59 15.59
N PHE A 249 -5.76 -9.00 14.34
CA PHE A 249 -6.97 -8.67 13.60
C PHE A 249 -8.22 -9.23 14.30
N THR A 250 -8.20 -10.49 14.71
CA THR A 250 -9.30 -11.14 15.43
C THR A 250 -9.56 -10.45 16.77
N ARG A 251 -8.51 -10.14 17.54
CA ARG A 251 -8.64 -9.39 18.79
C ARG A 251 -9.24 -8.01 18.57
N TRP A 252 -8.75 -7.28 17.57
CA TRP A 252 -9.25 -5.94 17.26
C TRP A 252 -10.72 -5.97 16.81
N THR A 253 -11.08 -6.94 15.97
CA THR A 253 -12.46 -7.17 15.53
C THR A 253 -13.39 -7.36 16.73
N TRP A 254 -13.04 -8.29 17.64
CA TRP A 254 -13.82 -8.53 18.85
C TRP A 254 -13.95 -7.27 19.71
N LEU A 255 -12.84 -6.57 19.95
CA LEU A 255 -12.83 -5.33 20.73
C LEU A 255 -13.71 -4.23 20.10
N ALA A 256 -13.56 -3.98 18.81
CA ALA A 256 -14.28 -2.92 18.10
C ALA A 256 -15.78 -3.22 17.93
N TRP A 257 -16.18 -4.49 17.86
CA TRP A 257 -17.59 -4.87 17.80
C TRP A 257 -18.33 -4.68 19.12
N ASN A 258 -17.63 -4.85 20.24
CA ASN A 258 -18.14 -4.62 21.58
C ASN A 258 -18.03 -3.15 22.00
N ASN A 259 -17.00 -2.45 21.55
CA ASN A 259 -16.79 -1.02 21.77
C ASN A 259 -16.34 -0.31 20.48
N PRO A 260 -17.27 0.33 19.73
CA PRO A 260 -16.97 1.03 18.49
C PRO A 260 -15.87 2.11 18.60
N ALA A 261 -15.63 2.68 19.79
CA ALA A 261 -14.57 3.67 20.00
C ALA A 261 -13.15 3.10 19.83
N LEU A 262 -13.01 1.76 19.79
CA LEU A 262 -11.75 1.07 19.51
C LEU A 262 -11.47 0.89 18.01
N ALA A 263 -12.42 1.25 17.13
CA ALA A 263 -12.15 1.44 15.71
C ALA A 263 -11.47 2.80 15.46
N ASN A 264 -10.29 2.99 16.06
CA ASN A 264 -9.58 4.26 16.13
C ASN A 264 -8.19 4.21 15.46
N PHE A 265 -7.57 5.38 15.39
CA PHE A 265 -6.25 5.57 14.77
C PHE A 265 -5.18 4.64 15.34
N GLU A 266 -5.12 4.48 16.67
CA GLU A 266 -4.10 3.68 17.35
C GLU A 266 -4.15 2.22 16.94
N TRP A 267 -5.35 1.62 16.91
CA TRP A 267 -5.51 0.23 16.49
C TRP A 267 -5.22 0.05 15.01
N THR A 268 -5.67 0.98 14.15
CA THR A 268 -5.37 0.94 12.72
C THR A 268 -3.86 1.03 12.46
N MET A 269 -3.14 1.93 13.14
CA MET A 269 -1.69 2.04 12.99
C MET A 269 -0.95 0.83 13.56
N ARG A 270 -1.41 0.28 14.68
CA ARG A 270 -0.87 -0.95 15.25
C ARG A 270 -1.03 -2.12 14.27
N MET A 271 -2.20 -2.24 13.64
CA MET A 271 -2.47 -3.24 12.61
C MET A 271 -1.48 -3.06 11.45
N ASN A 272 -1.40 -1.86 10.86
CA ASN A 272 -0.47 -1.57 9.76
C ASN A 272 0.99 -1.93 10.09
N LYS A 273 1.46 -1.56 11.29
CA LYS A 273 2.83 -1.84 11.71
C LYS A 273 3.09 -3.34 11.84
N VAL A 274 2.20 -4.08 12.52
CA VAL A 274 2.37 -5.53 12.71
C VAL A 274 2.28 -6.27 11.36
N SER A 275 1.28 -5.96 10.53
CA SER A 275 1.16 -6.55 9.19
C SER A 275 2.40 -6.29 8.35
N SER A 276 2.87 -5.03 8.33
CA SER A 276 4.01 -4.63 7.52
C SER A 276 5.29 -5.36 7.93
N LEU A 277 5.57 -5.43 9.23
CA LEU A 277 6.76 -6.12 9.75
C LEU A 277 6.70 -7.62 9.48
N CYS A 278 5.58 -8.26 9.81
CA CYS A 278 5.39 -9.70 9.62
C CYS A 278 5.49 -10.11 8.15
N LEU A 279 4.77 -9.43 7.26
CA LEU A 279 4.77 -9.76 5.83
C LEU A 279 6.12 -9.44 5.18
N SER A 280 6.74 -8.29 5.49
CA SER A 280 8.07 -7.96 4.97
C SER A 280 9.10 -9.00 5.41
N ALA A 281 9.09 -9.39 6.69
CA ALA A 281 9.98 -10.43 7.19
C ALA A 281 9.77 -11.77 6.47
N ALA A 282 8.51 -12.16 6.23
CA ALA A 282 8.18 -13.38 5.48
C ALA A 282 8.75 -13.35 4.06
N PHE A 283 8.48 -12.28 3.31
CA PHE A 283 8.90 -12.17 1.91
C PHE A 283 10.42 -12.01 1.77
N ILE A 284 11.07 -11.30 2.70
CA ILE A 284 12.54 -11.22 2.77
C ILE A 284 13.11 -12.62 3.07
N ALA A 285 12.54 -13.37 4.00
CA ALA A 285 12.99 -14.73 4.30
C ALA A 285 12.83 -15.67 3.09
N MET A 286 11.69 -15.59 2.38
CA MET A 286 11.49 -16.33 1.12
C MET A 286 12.56 -15.97 0.09
N LEU A 287 12.85 -14.68 -0.07
CA LEU A 287 13.85 -14.18 -1.01
C LEU A 287 15.26 -14.68 -0.67
N VAL A 288 15.66 -14.58 0.59
CA VAL A 288 16.98 -15.04 1.07
C VAL A 288 17.11 -16.56 0.91
N LEU A 289 16.07 -17.35 1.21
CA LEU A 289 16.13 -18.81 1.06
C LEU A 289 16.03 -19.28 -0.40
N HIS A 290 15.65 -18.40 -1.32
CA HIS A 290 15.58 -18.69 -2.76
C HIS A 290 16.88 -18.35 -3.49
N PHE A 291 17.59 -17.30 -3.07
CA PHE A 291 18.83 -16.82 -3.71
C PHE A 291 20.10 -16.93 -2.85
N GLY A 292 19.99 -17.30 -1.59
CA GLY A 292 21.10 -17.61 -0.68
C GLY A 292 21.36 -19.10 -0.61
#